data_AF-A0A5N6SFI6-F1
#
_entry.id   AF-A0A5N6SFI6-F1
#
_cell.length_a   1.000
_cell.length_b   1.000
_cell.length_c   1.000
_cell.angle_alpha   90.00
_cell.angle_beta   90.00
_cell.angle_gamma   90.00
#
_symmetry.space_group_name_H-M   'P 1'
#
loop_
_entity.id
_entity.type
_entity.pdbx_description
1 polymer ?
#
loop_
_entity_poly.entity_id
_entity_poly.type
_entity_poly.pdbx_seq_one_letter_code
_entity_poly.pdbx_strand_id
1 'polypeptide(L)'
;MRVSLTTIFSSVLCTVLVSSQDLNTAKCVDSYGIPSAESEPGSFINTDCTNDGGAHGAINVAVNKLGIGNVYGVTKQVVAGINYVVFLTSDERTYRVPVYEDLEGNYSLQEDSICYDGLPSAVVTKRACDQ
;
A
#
# COMPACT_ATOMS: atom_id res chain seq x y z
N MET A 1 -28.26 53.94 -18.26
CA MET A 1 -27.82 52.72 -17.57
C MET A 1 -28.14 51.51 -18.43
N ARG A 2 -27.13 50.84 -18.97
CA ARG A 2 -27.21 49.49 -19.53
C ARG A 2 -25.97 48.75 -19.03
N VAL A 3 -26.19 47.65 -18.33
CA VAL A 3 -25.19 46.85 -17.63
C VAL A 3 -24.56 45.90 -18.64
N SER A 4 -23.24 45.97 -18.83
CA SER A 4 -22.47 44.94 -19.53
C SER A 4 -21.72 44.15 -18.46
N LEU A 5 -22.23 42.98 -18.12
CA LEU A 5 -21.63 42.07 -17.15
C LEU A 5 -20.72 41.11 -17.92
N THR A 6 -19.40 41.33 -17.83
CA THR A 6 -18.40 40.40 -18.35
C THR A 6 -18.36 39.17 -17.45
N THR A 7 -18.85 38.04 -17.95
CA THR A 7 -18.77 36.76 -17.25
C THR A 7 -17.36 36.20 -17.36
N ILE A 8 -16.57 36.36 -16.29
CA ILE A 8 -15.29 35.68 -16.16
C ILE A 8 -15.58 34.33 -15.50
N PHE A 9 -15.81 33.30 -16.31
CA PHE A 9 -15.64 31.92 -15.87
C PHE A 9 -14.16 31.61 -16.00
N SER A 10 -13.45 31.45 -14.89
CA SER A 10 -12.30 30.55 -14.93
C SER A 10 -11.95 30.06 -13.54
N SER A 11 -12.14 28.75 -13.40
CA SER A 11 -11.33 27.84 -12.59
C SER A 11 -11.10 28.28 -11.15
N VAL A 12 -12.09 28.02 -10.30
CA VAL A 12 -11.81 27.62 -8.92
C VAL A 12 -10.84 26.44 -9.03
N LEU A 13 -9.57 26.68 -8.69
CA LEU A 13 -8.62 25.62 -8.41
C LEU A 13 -9.27 24.76 -7.31
N CYS A 14 -9.81 23.61 -7.69
CA CYS A 14 -9.95 22.52 -6.75
C CYS A 14 -8.53 22.10 -6.39
N THR A 15 -7.93 22.79 -5.41
CA THR A 15 -6.85 22.22 -4.63
C THR A 15 -7.46 20.97 -4.02
N VAL A 16 -7.16 19.83 -4.63
CA VAL A 16 -7.40 18.53 -4.02
C VAL A 16 -6.48 18.54 -2.81
N LEU A 17 -7.01 18.99 -1.68
CA LEU A 17 -6.45 18.64 -0.39
C LEU A 17 -6.58 17.13 -0.36
N VAL A 18 -5.51 16.44 -0.78
CA VAL A 18 -5.26 15.09 -0.33
C VAL A 18 -5.15 15.25 1.17
N SER A 19 -6.28 15.05 1.86
CA SER A 19 -6.27 14.79 3.28
C SER A 19 -5.30 13.63 3.41
N SER A 20 -4.11 13.95 3.91
CA SER A 20 -3.22 12.98 4.52
C SER A 20 -4.07 12.40 5.63
N GLN A 21 -4.83 11.36 5.31
CA GLN A 21 -5.53 10.58 6.31
C GLN A 21 -4.38 10.06 7.14
N ASP A 22 -4.26 10.61 8.35
CA ASP A 22 -3.43 10.05 9.39
C ASP A 22 -3.67 8.56 9.34
N LEU A 23 -2.67 7.87 8.80
CA LEU A 23 -2.65 6.44 8.67
C LEU A 23 -2.53 5.96 10.11
N ASN A 24 -3.64 5.98 10.85
CA ASN A 24 -3.78 5.32 12.13
C ASN A 24 -3.67 3.85 11.80
N THR A 25 -2.41 3.40 11.70
CA THR A 25 -1.94 2.10 11.24
C THR A 25 -2.53 1.05 12.18
N ALA A 26 -3.71 0.57 11.81
CA ALA A 26 -4.43 -0.45 12.54
C ALA A 26 -3.60 -1.74 12.52
N LYS A 27 -2.82 -1.97 13.59
CA LYS A 27 -2.02 -3.17 13.89
C LYS A 27 -0.86 -3.42 12.93
N CYS A 28 0.19 -2.60 12.94
CA CYS A 28 1.49 -3.05 12.46
C CYS A 28 2.05 -4.11 13.42
N VAL A 29 2.00 -5.37 13.04
CA VAL A 29 2.58 -6.46 13.84
C VAL A 29 3.99 -6.73 13.33
N ASP A 30 4.99 -6.47 14.17
CA ASP A 30 6.43 -6.58 13.86
C ASP A 30 6.92 -7.98 13.46
N SER A 31 6.04 -8.99 13.49
CA SER A 31 6.37 -10.40 13.17
C SER A 31 5.31 -11.08 12.30
N TYR A 32 4.68 -10.33 11.38
CA TYR A 32 3.65 -10.87 10.51
C TYR A 32 4.15 -11.27 9.12
N GLY A 33 3.76 -12.47 8.69
CA GLY A 33 4.04 -12.97 7.34
C GLY A 33 5.35 -13.74 7.21
N ILE A 34 6.30 -13.57 8.15
CA ILE A 34 7.55 -14.34 8.19
C ILE A 34 7.86 -14.72 9.64
N PRO A 35 8.02 -16.02 9.96
CA PRO A 35 8.42 -16.44 11.29
C PRO A 35 9.80 -15.84 11.64
N SER A 36 9.96 -15.43 12.90
CA SER A 36 11.17 -14.79 13.41
C SER A 36 12.35 -15.79 13.42
N ALA A 37 12.96 -15.99 12.26
CA ALA A 37 14.19 -16.75 12.04
C ALA A 37 15.33 -15.78 11.72
N GLU A 38 16.57 -16.21 11.92
CA GLU A 38 17.72 -15.41 11.51
C GLU A 38 17.63 -15.11 10.01
N SER A 39 17.75 -13.83 9.67
CA SER A 39 17.56 -13.35 8.30
C SER A 39 18.80 -13.64 7.46
N GLU A 40 18.65 -14.52 6.48
CA GLU A 40 19.67 -14.75 5.46
C GLU A 40 19.70 -13.59 4.44
N PRO A 41 20.87 -13.22 3.90
CA PRO A 41 20.96 -12.22 2.84
C PRO A 41 20.04 -12.53 1.67
N GLY A 42 19.27 -11.53 1.23
CA GLY A 42 18.30 -11.68 0.14
C GLY A 42 17.01 -12.40 0.53
N SER A 43 16.80 -12.73 1.81
CA SER A 43 15.47 -13.17 2.29
C SER A 43 14.58 -11.97 2.60
N PHE A 44 13.27 -12.22 2.67
CA PHE A 44 12.37 -11.24 3.24
C PHE A 44 12.54 -11.17 4.76
N ILE A 45 12.40 -9.96 5.30
CA ILE A 45 12.45 -9.66 6.73
C ILE A 45 11.24 -8.81 7.12
N ASN A 46 10.76 -8.92 8.35
CA ASN A 46 9.74 -8.01 8.85
C ASN A 46 10.32 -6.58 8.93
N THR A 47 9.52 -5.57 8.60
CA THR A 47 9.90 -4.17 8.70
C THR A 47 8.86 -3.36 9.43
N ASP A 48 9.30 -2.36 10.18
CA ASP A 48 8.43 -1.47 10.94
C ASP A 48 7.56 -0.65 9.98
N CYS A 49 6.24 -0.70 10.16
CA CYS A 49 5.27 0.04 9.34
C CYS A 49 5.08 1.50 9.76
N THR A 50 5.74 1.96 10.83
CA THR A 50 5.53 3.25 11.51
C THR A 50 6.75 4.16 11.42
N ASN A 51 7.96 3.59 11.42
CA ASN A 51 9.20 4.37 11.45
C ASN A 51 10.10 4.16 10.23
N ASP A 52 9.83 3.16 9.38
CA ASP A 52 10.58 2.94 8.14
C ASP A 52 9.94 3.74 7.00
N GLY A 53 10.64 4.78 6.53
CA GLY A 53 10.15 5.65 5.46
C GLY A 53 9.87 4.91 4.16
N GLY A 54 10.62 3.85 3.86
CA GLY A 54 10.39 3.01 2.69
C GLY A 54 9.10 2.18 2.81
N ALA A 55 8.87 1.61 3.99
CA ALA A 55 7.62 0.91 4.29
C ALA A 55 6.40 1.84 4.17
N HIS A 56 6.50 3.11 4.63
CA HIS A 56 5.43 4.09 4.44
C HIS A 56 5.10 4.36 2.96
N GLY A 57 6.12 4.49 2.11
CA GLY A 57 5.94 4.65 0.67
C GLY A 57 5.19 3.46 0.06
N ALA A 58 5.63 2.25 0.39
CA ALA A 58 5.00 1.01 -0.08
C ALA A 58 3.55 0.88 0.41
N ILE A 59 3.28 1.18 1.68
CA ILE A 59 1.93 1.16 2.25
C ILE A 59 1.02 2.16 1.54
N ASN A 60 1.48 3.39 1.31
CA ASN A 60 0.68 4.41 0.65
C ASN A 60 0.26 3.96 -0.76
N VAL A 61 1.17 3.36 -1.53
CA VAL A 61 0.85 2.79 -2.85
C VAL A 61 -0.18 1.67 -2.75
N ALA A 62 0.01 0.74 -1.81
CA ALA A 62 -0.89 -0.39 -1.60
C ALA A 62 -2.31 0.04 -1.18
N VAL A 63 -2.41 0.94 -0.20
CA VAL A 63 -3.68 1.47 0.33
C VAL A 63 -4.41 2.27 -0.74
N ASN A 64 -3.73 3.15 -1.48
CA ASN A 64 -4.34 3.94 -2.54
C ASN A 64 -4.90 3.07 -3.68
N LYS A 65 -4.20 1.98 -4.03
CA LYS A 65 -4.72 1.06 -5.05
C LYS A 65 -5.93 0.28 -4.54
N LEU A 66 -5.83 -0.33 -3.36
CA LEU A 66 -6.85 -1.26 -2.90
C LEU A 66 -8.04 -0.58 -2.22
N GLY A 67 -7.89 0.67 -1.78
CA GLY A 67 -8.89 1.34 -0.94
C GLY A 67 -9.04 0.70 0.44
N ILE A 68 -8.07 -0.13 0.87
CA ILE A 68 -8.08 -0.85 2.14
C ILE A 68 -7.08 -0.19 3.07
N GLY A 69 -7.56 0.42 4.16
CA GLY A 69 -6.72 1.17 5.11
C GLY A 69 -6.11 0.36 6.26
N ASN A 70 -6.52 -0.89 6.47
CA ASN A 70 -6.05 -1.67 7.63
C ASN A 70 -4.77 -2.43 7.29
N VAL A 71 -3.62 -1.86 7.66
CA VAL A 71 -2.30 -2.44 7.43
C VAL A 71 -1.90 -3.33 8.60
N TYR A 72 -1.74 -4.63 8.33
CA TYR A 72 -1.44 -5.63 9.35
C TYR A 72 0.07 -5.88 9.55
N GLY A 73 0.86 -5.65 8.49
CA GLY A 73 2.30 -5.84 8.54
C GLY A 73 2.95 -5.53 7.21
N VAL A 74 4.28 -5.37 7.22
CA VAL A 74 5.08 -5.22 6.01
C VAL A 74 6.32 -6.08 6.15
N THR A 75 6.66 -6.77 5.07
CA THR A 75 7.98 -7.41 4.94
C THR A 75 8.74 -6.78 3.79
N LYS A 76 10.07 -6.78 3.88
CA LYS A 76 10.96 -6.26 2.85
C LYS A 76 12.05 -7.24 2.49
N GLN A 77 12.52 -7.20 1.26
CA GLN A 77 13.65 -7.96 0.75
C GLN A 77 14.53 -7.02 -0.08
N VAL A 78 15.81 -6.95 0.27
CA VAL A 78 16.78 -6.15 -0.48
C VAL A 78 17.22 -6.91 -1.74
N VAL A 79 17.09 -6.25 -2.89
CA VAL A 79 17.48 -6.73 -4.23
C VAL A 79 18.26 -5.62 -4.95
N ALA A 80 18.15 -5.49 -6.28
CA ALA A 80 18.59 -4.29 -7.02
C ALA A 80 17.61 -3.11 -6.82
N GLY A 81 17.21 -2.87 -5.57
CA GLY A 81 16.04 -2.11 -5.14
C GLY A 81 15.52 -2.75 -3.85
N ILE A 82 14.24 -2.54 -3.52
CA ILE A 82 13.60 -3.19 -2.36
C ILE A 82 12.24 -3.74 -2.77
N ASN A 83 12.04 -5.04 -2.59
CA ASN A 83 10.73 -5.66 -2.67
C ASN A 83 10.04 -5.52 -1.31
N TYR A 84 8.85 -4.94 -1.28
CA TYR A 84 7.96 -4.92 -0.14
C TYR A 84 6.77 -5.85 -0.38
N VAL A 85 6.29 -6.51 0.68
CA VAL A 85 4.98 -7.15 0.70
C VAL A 85 4.18 -6.50 1.82
N VAL A 86 3.16 -5.75 1.44
CA VAL A 86 2.24 -5.10 2.38
C VAL A 86 1.06 -6.04 2.63
N PHE A 87 0.81 -6.34 3.89
CA PHE A 87 -0.31 -7.17 4.31
C PHE A 87 -1.47 -6.27 4.73
N LEU A 88 -2.55 -6.26 3.95
CA LEU A 88 -3.75 -5.48 4.23
C LEU A 88 -4.89 -6.39 4.64
N THR A 89 -5.74 -5.96 5.57
CA THR A 89 -6.90 -6.74 6.03
C THR A 89 -8.22 -6.06 5.69
N SER A 90 -9.15 -6.80 5.10
CA SER A 90 -10.50 -6.33 4.80
C SER A 90 -11.42 -7.54 4.72
N ASP A 91 -12.59 -7.45 5.35
CA ASP A 91 -13.62 -8.49 5.36
C ASP A 91 -13.06 -9.88 5.69
N GLU A 92 -12.29 -9.96 6.78
CA GLU A 92 -11.66 -11.19 7.30
C GLU A 92 -10.63 -11.84 6.35
N ARG A 93 -10.22 -11.13 5.29
CA ARG A 93 -9.20 -11.57 4.33
C ARG A 93 -7.93 -10.78 4.52
N THR A 94 -6.80 -11.47 4.43
CA THR A 94 -5.49 -10.83 4.32
C THR A 94 -5.10 -10.77 2.85
N TYR A 95 -4.86 -9.58 2.33
CA TYR A 95 -4.30 -9.33 1.01
C TYR A 95 -2.78 -9.21 1.13
N ARG A 96 -2.06 -9.89 0.22
CA ARG A 96 -0.62 -9.74 0.02
C ARG A 96 -0.41 -8.82 -1.17
N VAL A 97 0.16 -7.65 -0.92
CA VAL A 97 0.30 -6.59 -1.91
C VAL A 97 1.79 -6.31 -2.15
N PRO A 98 2.38 -6.92 -3.19
CA PRO A 98 3.78 -6.70 -3.54
C PRO A 98 3.99 -5.32 -4.17
N VAL A 99 4.95 -4.58 -3.63
CA VAL A 99 5.38 -3.26 -4.10
C VAL A 99 6.89 -3.30 -4.28
N TYR A 100 7.40 -2.77 -5.39
CA TYR A 100 8.82 -2.65 -5.65
C TYR A 100 9.24 -1.18 -5.57
N GLU A 101 10.29 -0.91 -4.79
CA GLU A 101 11.01 0.36 -4.75
C GLU A 101 12.30 0.22 -5.57
N ASP A 102 12.51 1.09 -6.56
CA ASP A 102 13.75 1.14 -7.31
C ASP A 102 14.88 1.87 -6.55
N LEU A 103 16.09 1.88 -7.12
CA LEU A 103 17.26 2.54 -6.51
C LEU A 103 17.13 4.08 -6.46
N GLU A 104 16.15 4.66 -7.16
CA GLU A 104 15.86 6.10 -7.16
C GLU A 104 14.78 6.48 -6.14
N GLY A 105 14.16 5.48 -5.47
CA GLY A 105 13.09 5.67 -4.51
C GLY A 105 11.69 5.77 -5.13
N ASN A 106 11.52 5.33 -6.38
CA ASN A 106 10.20 5.25 -7.00
C ASN A 106 9.52 3.92 -6.67
N TYR A 107 8.23 3.99 -6.34
CA TYR A 107 7.43 2.82 -5.99
C TYR A 107 6.57 2.36 -7.15
N SER A 108 6.53 1.05 -7.38
CA SER A 108 5.72 0.42 -8.41
C SER A 108 4.95 -0.77 -7.83
N LEU A 109 3.65 -0.83 -8.11
CA LEU A 109 2.80 -1.90 -7.66
C LEU A 109 2.90 -3.09 -8.62
N GLN A 110 3.09 -4.30 -8.08
CA GLN A 110 3.11 -5.52 -8.88
C GLN A 110 1.70 -6.13 -8.93
N GLU A 111 0.83 -5.54 -9.76
CA GLU A 111 -0.62 -5.81 -9.76
C GLU A 111 -0.98 -7.29 -9.98
N ASP A 112 -0.28 -7.95 -10.91
CA ASP A 112 -0.52 -9.35 -11.27
C ASP A 112 -0.15 -10.33 -10.14
N SER A 113 0.63 -9.87 -9.16
CA SER A 113 1.09 -10.64 -8.01
C SER A 113 0.27 -10.38 -6.75
N ILE A 114 -0.78 -9.55 -6.82
CA ILE A 114 -1.67 -9.31 -5.68
C ILE A 114 -2.57 -10.53 -5.48
N CYS A 115 -2.53 -11.07 -4.26
CA CYS A 115 -3.34 -12.21 -3.89
C CYS A 115 -3.93 -12.04 -2.49
N TYR A 116 -4.81 -12.94 -2.07
CA TYR A 116 -5.34 -12.98 -0.71
C TYR A 116 -5.34 -14.38 -0.12
N ASP A 117 -5.27 -14.44 1.21
CA ASP A 117 -5.47 -15.65 2.01
C ASP A 117 -6.92 -15.67 2.54
N GLY A 118 -7.62 -16.81 2.38
CA GLY A 118 -9.01 -17.02 2.84
C GLY A 118 -9.98 -17.54 1.75
N LEU A 119 -11.12 -18.14 2.16
CA LEU A 119 -12.15 -18.67 1.25
C LEU A 119 -12.72 -17.57 0.33
N PRO A 120 -12.98 -17.84 -0.98
CA PRO A 120 -13.48 -16.86 -1.94
C PRO A 120 -14.84 -16.27 -1.50
N SER A 121 -14.87 -15.01 -1.08
CA SER A 121 -16.06 -14.18 -0.99
C SER A 121 -16.24 -13.56 -2.38
N ALA A 122 -17.43 -13.74 -2.94
CA ALA A 122 -17.74 -13.72 -4.37
C ALA A 122 -17.63 -12.35 -5.09
N VAL A 123 -16.85 -11.40 -4.57
CA VAL A 123 -16.91 -9.98 -5.01
C VAL A 123 -15.55 -9.39 -5.42
N VAL A 124 -14.45 -10.16 -5.44
CA VAL A 124 -13.16 -9.60 -5.85
C VAL A 124 -12.48 -10.50 -6.89
N THR A 125 -12.20 -9.93 -8.06
CA THR A 125 -11.50 -10.51 -9.22
C THR A 125 -10.02 -10.85 -8.96
N LYS A 126 -9.64 -11.15 -7.72
CA LYS A 126 -8.24 -11.38 -7.30
C LYS A 126 -7.99 -12.87 -7.04
N ARG A 127 -6.74 -13.29 -7.16
CA ARG A 127 -6.31 -14.69 -7.01
C ARG A 127 -6.12 -15.05 -5.54
N ALA A 128 -6.38 -16.30 -5.17
CA ALA A 128 -5.87 -16.86 -3.91
C ALA A 128 -4.34 -16.95 -3.97
N CYS A 129 -3.65 -16.74 -2.85
CA CYS A 129 -2.19 -16.93 -2.83
C CYS A 129 -1.86 -18.42 -2.95
N ASP A 130 -1.04 -18.79 -3.93
CA ASP A 130 -0.46 -20.13 -4.00
C ASP A 130 0.47 -20.31 -2.79
N GLN A 131 0.21 -21.35 -1.98
CA GLN A 131 1.02 -21.73 -0.81
C GLN A 131 2.36 -22.34 -1.23
#